data_AF-A0A0M4R143-F1
#
_entry.id   AF-A0A0M4R143-F1
#
_cell.length_a   1.000
_cell.length_b   1.000
_cell.length_c   1.000
_cell.angle_alpha   90.00
_cell.angle_beta   90.00
_cell.angle_gamma   90.00
#
_symmetry.space_group_name_H-M   'P 1'
#
loop_
_entity.id
_entity.type
_entity.pdbx_description
1 polymer ?
#
loop_
_entity_poly.entity_id
_entity_poly.type
_entity_poly.pdbx_seq_one_letter_code
_entity_poly.pdbx_strand_id
1 'polypeptide(L)'
;MYEAGLTVREIADRCHHKRSTVHRHLQVREGYQPGLRDRHNASFVSRDPDRPTTTWRRRLKDVTAFHAEHNRPPACTGDKKEESLHAWLNAQRLAYRIGALSTPKKVLLDSLPGWSIETRQQQLDQQWHTRLAQLKEYVAATGQLPRYKRFQTELEHTLGVWLHVQHQRRAEKTLRQWRLEALDAALPGWRSRN
;
A
#
# COMPACT_ATOMS: atom_id res chain seq x y z
N MET A 1 26.91 23.77 3.59
CA MET A 1 26.30 22.42 3.75
C MET A 1 24.95 22.48 4.45
N TYR A 2 24.88 23.02 5.68
CA TYR A 2 23.60 23.17 6.38
C TYR A 2 22.63 24.14 5.69
N GLU A 3 23.08 25.33 5.26
CA GLU A 3 22.23 26.25 4.48
C GLU A 3 21.72 25.68 3.16
N ALA A 4 22.42 24.69 2.59
CA ALA A 4 21.99 24.00 1.38
C ALA A 4 20.93 22.90 1.66
N GLY A 5 20.37 22.84 2.88
CA GLY A 5 19.36 21.86 3.27
C GLY A 5 19.91 20.45 3.56
N LEU A 6 21.21 20.29 3.87
CA LEU A 6 21.70 19.02 4.41
C LEU A 6 21.42 18.92 5.91
N THR A 7 20.88 17.78 6.34
CA THR A 7 20.65 17.50 7.76
C THR A 7 21.97 17.31 8.52
N VAL A 8 21.92 17.52 9.83
CA VAL A 8 23.08 17.31 10.74
C VAL A 8 23.65 15.90 10.61
N ARG A 9 22.79 14.89 10.41
CA ARG A 9 23.21 13.51 10.17
C ARG A 9 24.01 13.36 8.88
N GLU A 10 23.53 13.94 7.79
CA GLU A 10 24.24 13.86 6.50
C GLU A 10 25.56 14.62 6.51
N ILE A 11 25.62 15.75 7.21
CA ILE A 11 26.87 16.50 7.39
C ILE A 11 27.84 15.68 8.24
N ALA A 12 27.36 15.08 9.32
CA ALA A 12 28.17 14.20 10.17
C ALA A 12 28.71 12.99 9.40
N ASP A 13 27.86 12.32 8.61
CA ASP A 13 28.23 11.16 7.80
C ASP A 13 29.21 11.55 6.68
N ARG A 14 29.01 12.72 6.03
CA ARG A 14 29.89 13.21 4.93
C ARG A 14 31.23 13.75 5.41
N CYS A 15 31.26 14.39 6.58
CA CYS A 15 32.48 14.94 7.15
C CYS A 15 33.16 13.97 8.14
N HIS A 16 32.65 12.74 8.28
CA HIS A 16 33.13 11.73 9.23
C HIS A 16 33.29 12.25 10.67
N HIS A 17 32.37 13.12 11.09
CA HIS A 17 32.38 13.74 12.41
C HIS A 17 31.19 13.30 13.26
N LYS A 18 31.35 13.36 14.59
CA LYS A 18 30.26 13.07 15.52
C LYS A 18 29.14 14.10 15.35
N ARG A 19 27.89 13.63 15.40
CA ARG A 19 26.69 14.50 15.31
C ARG A 19 26.66 15.58 16.38
N SER A 20 27.15 15.28 17.58
CA SER A 20 27.28 16.23 18.68
C SER A 20 28.22 17.40 18.34
N THR A 21 29.34 17.11 17.66
CA THR A 21 30.28 18.12 17.17
C THR A 21 29.62 19.02 16.13
N VAL A 22 28.92 18.43 15.15
CA VAL A 22 28.20 19.21 14.13
C VAL A 22 27.09 20.07 14.75
N HIS A 23 26.31 19.53 15.71
CA HIS A 23 25.31 20.30 16.45
C HIS A 23 25.92 21.51 17.14
N ARG A 24 27.04 21.31 17.86
CA ARG A 24 27.72 22.40 18.57
C ARG A 24 28.21 23.49 17.61
N HIS A 25 28.78 23.10 16.46
CA HIS A 25 29.20 24.09 15.46
C HIS A 25 28.04 24.88 14.85
N LEU A 26 26.88 24.24 14.63
CA LEU A 26 25.71 24.92 14.11
C LEU A 26 25.11 25.90 15.13
N GLN A 27 25.07 25.52 16.41
CA GLN A 27 24.59 26.38 17.49
C GLN A 27 25.46 27.63 17.65
N VAL A 28 26.79 27.47 17.61
CA VAL A 28 27.73 28.60 17.63
C VAL A 28 27.51 29.50 16.41
N ARG A 29 27.33 28.90 15.23
CA ARG A 29 27.16 29.64 13.97
C ARG A 29 25.84 30.40 13.87
N GLU A 30 24.77 29.91 14.49
CA GLU A 30 23.48 30.60 14.59
C GLU A 30 23.59 31.92 15.38
N GLY A 31 24.49 31.99 16.37
CA GLY A 31 24.80 33.23 17.09
C GLY A 31 25.48 34.31 16.24
N TYR A 32 26.29 33.91 15.24
CA TYR A 32 26.95 34.84 14.30
C TYR A 32 26.11 35.14 13.06
N GLN A 33 25.19 34.24 12.68
CA GLN A 33 24.35 34.35 11.50
C GLN A 33 22.89 34.06 11.87
N PRO A 34 22.13 35.05 12.36
CA PRO A 34 20.71 34.87 12.62
C PRO A 34 19.95 34.52 11.34
N GLY A 35 18.97 33.61 11.44
CA GLY A 35 18.19 33.12 10.29
C GLY A 35 18.86 31.99 9.49
N LEU A 36 20.03 31.50 9.92
CA LEU A 36 20.70 30.33 9.34
C LEU A 36 19.76 29.11 9.25
N ARG A 37 18.95 28.90 10.29
CA ARG A 37 18.00 27.79 10.40
C ARG A 37 16.82 27.93 9.44
N ASP A 38 16.32 29.14 9.23
CA ASP A 38 15.23 29.43 8.29
C ASP A 38 15.67 29.23 6.84
N ARG A 39 16.90 29.65 6.51
CA ARG A 39 17.52 29.40 5.20
C ARG A 39 17.77 27.92 4.94
N HIS A 40 18.24 27.19 5.97
CA HIS A 40 18.29 25.73 5.92
C HIS A 40 16.89 25.17 5.67
N ASN A 41 15.86 25.63 6.37
CA ASN A 41 14.50 25.11 6.24
C ASN A 41 13.92 25.36 4.83
N ALA A 42 14.10 26.55 4.27
CA ALA A 42 13.69 26.87 2.90
C ALA A 42 14.42 26.01 1.86
N SER A 43 15.73 25.81 2.03
CA SER A 43 16.54 24.95 1.16
C SER A 43 16.26 23.46 1.39
N PHE A 44 15.82 23.08 2.58
CA PHE A 44 15.46 21.70 2.94
C PHE A 44 14.09 21.33 2.34
N VAL A 45 13.12 22.23 2.40
CA VAL A 45 11.77 22.06 1.83
C VAL A 45 11.81 21.96 0.30
N SER A 46 12.70 22.70 -0.36
CA SER A 46 12.86 22.65 -1.82
C SER A 46 13.58 21.39 -2.33
N ARG A 47 14.16 20.57 -1.44
CA ARG A 47 15.11 19.49 -1.79
C ARG A 47 14.49 18.11 -2.05
N ASP A 48 13.21 18.07 -2.43
CA ASP A 48 12.35 16.88 -2.61
C ASP A 48 11.54 16.51 -1.35
N PRO A 49 10.23 16.83 -1.31
CA PRO A 49 9.37 16.55 -0.15
C PRO A 49 9.11 15.06 0.08
N ASP A 50 9.36 14.18 -0.90
CA ASP A 50 9.04 12.75 -0.82
C ASP A 50 10.28 11.85 -0.67
N ARG A 51 11.39 12.39 -0.16
CA ARG A 51 12.60 11.61 0.14
C ARG A 51 12.34 10.48 1.16
N PRO A 52 12.97 9.30 1.03
CA PRO A 52 12.86 8.23 2.03
C PRO A 52 13.50 8.64 3.36
N THR A 53 12.66 9.05 4.33
CA THR A 53 13.08 9.42 5.69
C THR A 53 13.69 8.25 6.45
N THR A 54 14.40 8.54 7.56
CA THR A 54 14.96 7.48 8.43
C THR A 54 13.88 6.51 8.92
N THR A 55 12.70 7.04 9.28
CA THR A 55 11.55 6.24 9.69
C THR A 55 11.01 5.37 8.55
N TRP A 56 10.94 5.92 7.33
CA TRP A 56 10.51 5.17 6.15
C TRP A 56 11.47 4.01 5.84
N ARG A 57 12.79 4.25 5.89
CA ARG A 57 13.80 3.20 5.68
C ARG A 57 13.76 2.13 6.77
N ARG A 58 13.47 2.50 8.01
CA ARG A 58 13.27 1.54 9.11
C ARG A 58 12.06 0.64 8.83
N ARG A 59 10.92 1.23 8.45
CA ARG A 59 9.72 0.46 8.08
C ARG A 59 9.98 -0.47 6.89
N LEU A 60 10.72 -0.02 5.89
CA LEU A 60 11.16 -0.87 4.78
C LEU A 60 11.96 -2.08 5.29
N LYS A 61 12.90 -1.87 6.21
CA LYS A 61 13.67 -2.96 6.83
C LYS A 61 12.77 -3.92 7.62
N ASP A 62 11.81 -3.40 8.38
CA ASP A 62 10.87 -4.21 9.14
C ASP A 62 10.04 -5.11 8.21
N VAL A 63 9.60 -4.59 7.05
CA VAL A 63 8.92 -5.39 6.02
C VAL A 63 9.85 -6.42 5.40
N THR A 64 11.09 -6.07 5.05
CA THR A 64 12.04 -7.05 4.48
C THR A 64 12.31 -8.20 5.45
N ALA A 65 12.43 -7.90 6.75
CA ALA A 65 12.65 -8.91 7.78
C ALA A 65 11.43 -9.82 7.92
N PHE A 66 10.22 -9.25 7.96
CA PHE A 66 8.98 -10.02 8.02
C PHE A 66 8.82 -10.94 6.80
N HIS A 67 9.14 -10.45 5.60
CA HIS A 67 9.11 -11.28 4.39
C HIS A 67 10.15 -12.40 4.45
N ALA A 68 11.35 -12.15 4.95
CA ALA A 68 12.38 -13.18 5.10
C ALA A 68 11.96 -14.28 6.09
N GLU A 69 11.24 -13.92 7.15
CA GLU A 69 10.79 -14.85 8.19
C GLU A 69 9.57 -15.68 7.75
N HIS A 70 8.57 -15.06 7.13
CA HIS A 70 7.29 -15.71 6.83
C HIS A 70 7.08 -16.05 5.36
N ASN A 71 7.98 -15.65 4.45
CA ASN A 71 7.85 -15.79 3.00
C ASN A 71 6.50 -15.28 2.44
N ARG A 72 5.86 -14.35 3.16
CA ARG A 72 4.56 -13.76 2.81
C ARG A 72 4.55 -12.27 3.10
N PRO A 73 3.76 -11.47 2.37
CA PRO A 73 3.56 -10.07 2.72
C PRO A 73 2.74 -9.94 4.02
N PRO A 74 2.95 -8.86 4.79
CA PRO A 74 2.11 -8.54 5.94
C PRO A 74 0.63 -8.44 5.56
N ALA A 75 -0.25 -9.02 6.37
CA ALA A 75 -1.70 -9.02 6.23
C ALA A 75 -2.38 -8.17 7.31
N CYS A 76 -3.63 -7.80 7.07
CA CYS A 76 -4.44 -7.02 8.02
C CYS A 76 -4.98 -7.86 9.20
N THR A 77 -4.81 -9.18 9.16
CA THR A 77 -5.42 -10.14 10.10
C THR A 77 -4.43 -10.68 11.14
N GLY A 78 -3.20 -10.17 11.16
CA GLY A 78 -2.14 -10.61 12.07
C GLY A 78 -2.02 -9.73 13.32
N ASP A 79 -0.85 -9.78 13.95
CA ASP A 79 -0.51 -8.96 15.10
C ASP A 79 -0.58 -7.46 14.81
N LYS A 80 -0.72 -6.63 15.84
CA LYS A 80 -0.69 -5.15 15.72
C LYS A 80 0.53 -4.64 14.94
N LYS A 81 1.67 -5.33 15.06
CA LYS A 81 2.88 -5.02 14.27
C LYS A 81 2.68 -5.34 12.78
N GLU A 82 2.12 -6.49 12.47
CA GLU A 82 1.83 -6.92 11.10
C GLU A 82 0.81 -5.99 10.44
N GLU A 83 -0.26 -5.64 11.15
CA GLU A 83 -1.29 -4.70 10.70
C GLU A 83 -0.69 -3.32 10.39
N SER A 84 0.19 -2.82 11.26
CA SER A 84 0.90 -1.55 11.03
C SER A 84 1.79 -1.58 9.79
N LEU A 85 2.49 -2.70 9.55
CA LEU A 85 3.30 -2.89 8.34
C LEU A 85 2.43 -3.02 7.10
N HIS A 86 1.29 -3.72 7.20
CA HIS A 86 0.31 -3.84 6.13
C HIS A 86 -0.26 -2.48 5.71
N ALA A 87 -0.68 -1.66 6.69
CA ALA A 87 -1.19 -0.32 6.44
C ALA A 87 -0.13 0.58 5.78
N TRP A 88 1.12 0.51 6.24
CA TRP A 88 2.23 1.26 5.65
C TRP A 88 2.50 0.85 4.20
N LEU A 89 2.51 -0.45 3.90
CA LEU A 89 2.67 -0.95 2.53
C LEU A 89 1.53 -0.50 1.62
N ASN A 90 0.29 -0.50 2.11
CA ASN A 90 -0.86 -0.01 1.34
C ASN A 90 -0.75 1.49 1.05
N ALA A 91 -0.30 2.29 2.02
CA ALA A 91 -0.05 3.71 1.80
C ALA A 91 1.02 3.95 0.72
N GLN A 92 2.11 3.17 0.74
CA GLN A 92 3.15 3.25 -0.30
C GLN A 92 2.60 2.83 -1.69
N ARG A 93 1.76 1.79 -1.76
CA ARG A 93 1.13 1.37 -3.03
C ARG A 93 0.15 2.42 -3.56
N LEU A 94 -0.62 3.06 -2.69
CA LEU A 94 -1.51 4.14 -3.07
C LEU A 94 -0.70 5.32 -3.62
N ALA A 95 0.38 5.71 -2.93
CA ALA A 95 1.31 6.73 -3.40
C ALA A 95 1.93 6.39 -4.78
N TYR A 96 2.16 5.10 -5.06
CA TYR A 96 2.66 4.66 -6.37
C TYR A 96 1.60 4.88 -7.45
N ARG A 97 0.36 4.46 -7.18
CA ARG A 97 -0.76 4.55 -8.12
C ARG A 97 -1.11 6.00 -8.49
N ILE A 98 -1.02 6.92 -7.53
CA ILE A 98 -1.28 8.34 -7.76
C ILE A 98 -0.05 9.10 -8.29
N GLY A 99 1.08 8.42 -8.52
CA GLY A 99 2.30 9.03 -9.03
C GLY A 99 3.07 9.89 -8.03
N ALA A 100 2.69 9.90 -6.75
CA ALA A 100 3.30 10.72 -5.70
C ALA A 100 4.61 10.14 -5.13
N LEU A 101 5.00 8.93 -5.55
CA LEU A 101 6.21 8.28 -5.07
C LEU A 101 7.46 8.81 -5.79
N SER A 102 8.42 9.32 -5.01
CA SER A 102 9.72 9.75 -5.51
C SER A 102 10.52 8.59 -6.11
N THR A 103 11.37 8.89 -7.10
CA THR A 103 12.25 7.92 -7.76
C THR A 103 13.10 7.12 -6.76
N PRO A 104 13.73 7.71 -5.72
CA PRO A 104 14.49 6.95 -4.75
C PRO A 104 13.67 5.94 -3.95
N LYS A 105 12.41 6.26 -3.63
CA LYS A 105 11.53 5.30 -2.94
C LYS A 105 11.07 4.18 -3.87
N LYS A 106 10.79 4.47 -5.14
CA LYS A 106 10.46 3.44 -6.15
C LYS A 106 11.56 2.40 -6.25
N VAL A 107 12.81 2.83 -6.45
CA VAL A 107 13.98 1.92 -6.52
C VAL A 107 14.12 1.07 -5.26
N LEU A 108 13.96 1.66 -4.07
CA LEU A 108 14.05 0.93 -2.81
C LEU A 108 12.89 -0.08 -2.63
N LEU A 109 11.70 0.26 -3.11
CA LEU A 109 10.55 -0.62 -3.05
C LEU A 109 10.61 -1.72 -4.11
N ASP A 110 11.14 -1.46 -5.29
CA ASP A 110 11.33 -2.48 -6.35
C ASP A 110 12.32 -3.58 -5.93
N SER A 111 13.22 -3.27 -4.99
CA SER A 111 14.10 -4.27 -4.37
C SER A 111 13.39 -5.22 -3.39
N LEU A 112 12.14 -4.95 -3.03
CA LEU A 112 11.37 -5.83 -2.15
C LEU A 112 10.80 -7.02 -2.94
N PRO A 113 11.05 -8.26 -2.51
CA PRO A 113 10.35 -9.42 -3.05
C PRO A 113 8.85 -9.32 -2.76
N GLY A 114 8.01 -9.49 -3.79
CA GLY A 114 6.54 -9.40 -3.68
C GLY A 114 5.96 -7.98 -3.67
N TRP A 115 6.76 -6.94 -3.92
CA TRP A 115 6.29 -5.56 -4.03
C TRP A 115 5.53 -5.25 -5.33
N SER A 116 5.64 -6.10 -6.34
CA SER A 116 4.94 -5.86 -7.62
C SER A 116 3.43 -5.70 -7.38
N ILE A 117 2.93 -4.52 -7.74
CA ILE A 117 1.50 -4.22 -7.70
C ILE A 117 0.73 -5.22 -8.57
N GLU A 118 1.39 -5.73 -9.61
CA GLU A 118 0.94 -6.81 -10.48
C GLU A 118 0.71 -8.12 -9.71
N THR A 119 1.62 -8.57 -8.85
CA THR A 119 1.41 -9.82 -8.10
C THR A 119 0.25 -9.73 -7.11
N ARG A 120 0.04 -8.59 -6.44
CA ARG A 120 -1.17 -8.42 -5.60
C ARG A 120 -2.43 -8.37 -6.45
N GLN A 121 -2.37 -7.72 -7.60
CA GLN A 121 -3.52 -7.66 -8.50
C GLN A 121 -3.86 -9.04 -9.04
N GLN A 122 -2.85 -9.83 -9.42
CA GLN A 122 -2.97 -11.23 -9.79
C GLN A 122 -3.57 -12.06 -8.66
N GLN A 123 -3.12 -11.89 -7.41
CA GLN A 123 -3.72 -12.57 -6.26
C GLN A 123 -5.19 -12.19 -6.05
N LEU A 124 -5.54 -10.90 -6.17
CA LEU A 124 -6.93 -10.45 -6.08
C LEU A 124 -7.78 -10.98 -7.23
N ASP A 125 -7.19 -11.10 -8.42
CA ASP A 125 -7.86 -11.64 -9.60
C ASP A 125 -8.03 -13.17 -9.48
N GLN A 126 -7.06 -13.89 -8.93
CA GLN A 126 -7.17 -15.31 -8.57
C GLN A 126 -8.25 -15.54 -7.51
N GLN A 127 -8.26 -14.77 -6.42
CA GLN A 127 -9.33 -14.84 -5.42
C GLN A 127 -10.70 -14.56 -6.04
N TRP A 128 -10.77 -13.60 -6.97
CA TRP A 128 -12.00 -13.30 -7.69
C TRP A 128 -12.45 -14.49 -8.55
N HIS A 129 -11.54 -15.15 -9.26
CA HIS A 129 -11.82 -16.38 -10.01
C HIS A 129 -12.30 -17.52 -9.12
N THR A 130 -11.65 -17.74 -7.97
CA THR A 130 -12.09 -18.75 -7.00
C THR A 130 -13.51 -18.48 -6.50
N ARG A 131 -13.83 -17.22 -6.19
CA ARG A 131 -15.20 -16.84 -5.77
C ARG A 131 -16.21 -17.02 -6.90
N LEU A 132 -15.85 -16.70 -8.14
CA LEU A 132 -16.71 -16.95 -9.29
C LEU A 132 -16.96 -18.45 -9.48
N ALA A 133 -15.95 -19.30 -9.31
CA ALA A 133 -16.09 -20.75 -9.41
C ALA A 133 -17.05 -21.29 -8.34
N GLN A 134 -16.85 -20.90 -7.07
CA GLN A 134 -17.78 -21.25 -5.97
C GLN A 134 -19.21 -20.79 -6.24
N LEU A 135 -19.38 -19.60 -6.82
CA LEU A 135 -20.68 -19.09 -7.20
C LEU A 135 -21.33 -19.93 -8.31
N LYS A 136 -20.57 -20.32 -9.33
CA LYS A 136 -21.06 -21.20 -10.41
C LYS A 136 -21.51 -22.56 -9.86
N GLU A 137 -20.71 -23.16 -8.99
CA GLU A 137 -21.04 -24.44 -8.33
C GLU A 137 -22.31 -24.32 -7.50
N TYR A 138 -22.45 -23.23 -6.72
CA TYR A 138 -23.64 -22.98 -5.92
C TYR A 138 -24.90 -22.84 -6.78
N VAL A 139 -24.85 -22.06 -7.87
CA VAL A 139 -26.00 -21.87 -8.77
C VAL A 139 -26.32 -23.16 -9.53
N ALA A 140 -25.31 -23.95 -9.92
CA ALA A 140 -25.53 -25.24 -10.56
C ALA A 140 -26.21 -26.25 -9.60
N ALA A 141 -25.86 -26.24 -8.31
CA ALA A 141 -26.42 -27.15 -7.32
C ALA A 141 -27.84 -26.76 -6.86
N THR A 142 -28.10 -25.46 -6.68
CA THR A 142 -29.36 -24.95 -6.09
C THR A 142 -30.34 -24.40 -7.13
N GLY A 143 -29.86 -24.06 -8.32
CA GLY A 143 -30.63 -23.34 -9.34
C GLY A 143 -30.97 -21.90 -8.97
N GLN A 144 -30.49 -21.39 -7.84
CA GLN A 144 -30.82 -20.06 -7.31
C GLN A 144 -29.57 -19.20 -7.12
N LEU A 145 -29.73 -17.89 -7.25
CA LEU A 145 -28.68 -16.93 -6.91
C LEU A 145 -28.57 -16.79 -5.38
N PRO A 146 -27.35 -16.75 -4.82
CA PRO A 146 -27.15 -16.69 -3.38
C PRO A 146 -27.65 -15.37 -2.80
N ARG A 147 -28.30 -15.45 -1.63
CA ARG A 147 -28.91 -14.30 -0.96
C ARG A 147 -28.08 -13.90 0.25
N TYR A 148 -27.82 -12.59 0.41
CA TYR A 148 -27.08 -12.11 1.58
C TYR A 148 -27.97 -11.89 2.83
N LYS A 149 -29.29 -11.67 2.69
CA LYS A 149 -30.20 -11.38 3.82
C LYS A 149 -30.94 -12.59 4.40
N ARG A 150 -31.26 -13.58 3.56
CA ARG A 150 -32.01 -14.78 3.94
C ARG A 150 -31.25 -16.00 3.45
N PHE A 151 -30.09 -16.23 4.05
CA PHE A 151 -29.21 -17.34 3.71
C PHE A 151 -29.51 -18.57 4.57
N GLN A 152 -29.30 -19.75 4.00
CA GLN A 152 -29.42 -21.02 4.71
C GLN A 152 -28.04 -21.58 5.09
N THR A 153 -26.99 -21.15 4.40
CA THR A 153 -25.61 -21.61 4.63
C THR A 153 -24.63 -20.43 4.68
N GLU A 154 -23.55 -20.58 5.44
CA GLU A 154 -22.46 -19.58 5.51
C GLU A 154 -21.81 -19.32 4.14
N LEU A 155 -21.75 -20.35 3.29
CA LEU A 155 -21.28 -20.23 1.91
C LEU A 155 -22.20 -19.32 1.10
N GLU A 156 -23.51 -19.51 1.19
CA GLU A 156 -24.50 -18.66 0.52
C GLU A 156 -24.38 -17.20 0.99
N HIS A 157 -24.26 -16.97 2.30
CA HIS A 157 -24.08 -15.62 2.84
C HIS A 157 -22.84 -14.94 2.24
N THR A 158 -21.70 -15.64 2.25
CA THR A 158 -20.43 -15.13 1.72
C THR A 158 -20.53 -14.79 0.23
N LEU A 159 -21.13 -15.68 -0.57
CA LEU A 159 -21.33 -15.47 -2.00
C LEU A 159 -22.34 -14.36 -2.28
N GLY A 160 -23.40 -14.23 -1.48
CA GLY A 160 -24.40 -13.18 -1.58
C GLY A 160 -23.81 -11.80 -1.29
N VAL A 161 -22.99 -11.67 -0.24
CA VAL A 161 -22.25 -10.44 0.06
C VAL A 161 -21.29 -10.10 -1.08
N TRP A 162 -20.56 -11.09 -1.60
CA TRP A 162 -19.64 -10.90 -2.73
C TRP A 162 -20.37 -10.41 -3.99
N LEU A 163 -21.52 -10.99 -4.32
CA LEU A 163 -22.35 -10.57 -5.46
C LEU A 163 -22.88 -9.16 -5.27
N HIS A 164 -23.31 -8.80 -4.05
CA HIS A 164 -23.72 -7.43 -3.71
C HIS A 164 -22.60 -6.42 -3.97
N VAL A 165 -21.36 -6.74 -3.58
CA VAL A 165 -20.19 -5.88 -3.86
C VAL A 165 -19.95 -5.73 -5.37
N GLN A 166 -20.15 -6.78 -6.18
CA GLN A 166 -20.03 -6.66 -7.63
C GLN A 166 -21.11 -5.75 -8.23
N HIS A 167 -22.34 -5.82 -7.72
CA HIS A 167 -23.42 -4.90 -8.12
C HIS A 167 -23.09 -3.44 -7.81
N GLN A 168 -22.58 -3.15 -6.60
CA GLN A 168 -22.15 -1.80 -6.22
C GLN A 168 -21.06 -1.29 -7.16
N ARG A 169 -20.01 -2.09 -7.39
CA ARG A 169 -18.92 -1.71 -8.31
C ARG A 169 -19.37 -1.50 -9.75
N ARG A 170 -20.39 -2.25 -10.21
CA ARG A 170 -21.02 -2.03 -11.52
C ARG A 170 -21.77 -0.70 -11.55
N ALA A 171 -22.55 -0.39 -10.51
CA ALA A 171 -23.29 0.87 -10.40
C ALA A 171 -22.35 2.08 -10.36
N GLU A 172 -21.23 1.97 -9.66
CA GLU A 172 -20.16 2.96 -9.58
C GLU A 172 -19.27 3.02 -10.84
N LYS A 173 -19.47 2.11 -11.81
CA LYS A 173 -18.61 1.95 -13.01
C LYS A 173 -17.12 1.71 -12.71
N THR A 174 -16.80 1.20 -11.53
CA THR A 174 -15.44 0.86 -11.08
C THR A 174 -15.10 -0.62 -11.31
N LEU A 175 -16.07 -1.43 -11.77
CA LEU A 175 -15.86 -2.83 -12.10
C LEU A 175 -15.04 -2.97 -13.39
N ARG A 176 -13.99 -3.81 -13.34
CA ARG A 176 -13.16 -4.11 -14.51
C ARG A 176 -13.99 -4.81 -15.60
N GLN A 177 -13.74 -4.44 -16.85
CA GLN A 177 -14.46 -4.96 -18.01
C GLN A 177 -14.45 -6.50 -18.08
N TRP A 178 -13.29 -7.13 -17.94
CA TRP A 178 -13.18 -8.59 -17.98
C TRP A 178 -13.97 -9.30 -16.85
N ARG A 179 -14.14 -8.67 -15.68
CA ARG A 179 -14.93 -9.23 -14.56
C ARG A 179 -16.41 -9.21 -14.87
N LEU A 180 -16.86 -8.16 -15.56
CA LEU A 180 -18.23 -8.02 -16.02
C LEU A 180 -18.55 -9.09 -17.07
N GLU A 181 -17.69 -9.24 -18.08
CA GLU A 181 -17.82 -10.29 -19.11
C GLU A 181 -17.82 -11.69 -18.51
N ALA A 182 -16.94 -11.97 -17.54
CA ALA A 182 -16.88 -13.26 -16.87
C ALA A 182 -18.14 -13.55 -16.03
N LEU A 183 -18.73 -12.54 -15.38
CA LEU A 183 -20.01 -12.70 -14.65
C LEU A 183 -21.19 -12.90 -15.62
N ASP A 184 -21.22 -12.15 -16.72
CA ASP A 184 -22.26 -12.28 -17.75
C ASP A 184 -22.26 -13.67 -18.39
N ALA A 185 -21.07 -14.18 -18.71
CA ALA A 185 -20.90 -15.53 -19.25
C ALA A 185 -21.26 -16.61 -18.22
N ALA A 186 -20.95 -16.39 -16.95
CA ALA A 186 -21.21 -17.36 -15.90
C ALA A 186 -22.70 -17.42 -15.49
N LEU A 187 -23.42 -16.29 -15.49
CA LEU A 187 -24.73 -16.17 -14.87
C LEU A 187 -25.65 -15.19 -15.62
N PRO A 188 -26.34 -15.57 -16.70
CA PRO A 188 -27.17 -14.65 -17.50
C PRO A 188 -28.20 -13.82 -16.69
N GLY A 189 -28.63 -14.33 -15.53
CA GLY A 189 -29.56 -13.67 -14.61
C GLY A 189 -28.93 -12.86 -13.46
N TRP A 190 -27.60 -12.73 -13.38
CA TRP A 190 -26.98 -11.99 -12.27
C TRP A 190 -27.31 -10.49 -12.31
N ARG A 191 -27.62 -9.93 -13.48
CA ARG A 191 -27.96 -8.51 -13.67
C ARG A 191 -29.39 -8.17 -13.24
N SER A 192 -30.28 -9.16 -13.20
CA SER A 192 -31.68 -8.97 -12.87
C SER A 192 -31.85 -8.80 -11.36
N ARG A 193 -32.26 -7.60 -10.99
CA ARG A 193 -32.73 -7.28 -9.64
C ARG A 193 -34.20 -7.71 -9.60
N ASN A 194 -34.46 -8.97 -9.24
CA ASN A 194 -35.79 -9.36 -8.74
C ASN A 194 -35.84 -9.07 -7.25
#